data_AF-A0A936FVC0-F1
#
_entry.id   AF-A0A936FVC0-F1
#
_cell.length_a   1.000
_cell.length_b   1.000
_cell.length_c   1.000
_cell.angle_alpha   90.00
_cell.angle_beta   90.00
_cell.angle_gamma   90.00
#
_symmetry.space_group_name_H-M   'P 1'
#
loop_
_entity.id
_entity.type
_entity.pdbx_description
1 polymer ?
#
loop_
_entity_poly.entity_id
_entity_poly.type
_entity_poly.pdbx_seq_one_letter_code
_entity_poly.pdbx_strand_id
1 'polypeptide(L)'
;MKRLIAILTLLQIFSSCIKNPVDSGDVNTSINLVNNDIGVVRLSWDKTNISTFKEYILLSSPTPIKIYKQLSEIPTNLIKKRISDVEENKFIDTTNLQSTYYRVFVDIGSRLLISNEYYFKTSTFF
;
A
#
# COMPACT_ATOMS: atom_id res chain seq x y z
N MET A 1 48.10 12.89 23.09
CA MET A 1 46.69 12.44 23.18
C MET A 1 45.71 13.18 22.24
N LYS A 2 46.16 14.05 21.31
CA LYS A 2 45.25 14.76 20.38
C LYS A 2 45.04 14.05 19.02
N ARG A 3 45.92 13.11 18.66
CA ARG A 3 45.86 12.40 17.36
C ARG A 3 44.93 11.19 17.33
N LEU A 4 44.49 10.69 18.49
CA LEU A 4 43.58 9.54 18.59
C LEU A 4 42.11 9.93 18.38
N ILE A 5 41.73 11.17 18.68
CA ILE A 5 40.36 11.67 18.55
C ILE A 5 39.95 11.80 17.07
N ALA A 6 40.90 12.12 16.20
CA ALA A 6 40.64 12.28 14.76
C ALA A 6 40.31 10.96 14.04
N ILE A 7 40.74 9.81 14.58
CA ILE A 7 40.46 8.50 13.99
C ILE A 7 39.05 8.03 14.37
N LEU A 8 38.58 8.37 15.57
CA LEU A 8 37.27 7.96 16.07
C LEU A 8 36.11 8.69 15.36
N THR A 9 36.31 9.94 14.94
CA THR A 9 35.30 10.71 14.20
C THR A 9 35.17 10.29 12.73
N LEU A 10 36.22 9.72 12.13
CA LEU A 10 36.18 9.26 10.74
C LEU A 10 35.34 7.98 10.57
N LEU A 11 35.24 7.14 11.60
CA LEU A 11 34.41 5.92 11.55
C LEU A 11 32.90 6.19 11.63
N GLN A 12 32.47 7.35 12.12
CA GLN A 12 31.03 7.64 12.27
C GLN A 12 30.37 8.13 10.97
N ILE A 13 31.16 8.45 9.93
CA ILE A 13 30.64 8.99 8.66
C ILE A 13 30.17 7.87 7.72
N PHE A 14 30.54 6.61 7.99
CA PHE A 14 30.14 5.46 7.15
C PHE A 14 28.83 4.78 7.60
N SER A 15 28.30 5.11 8.78
CA SER A 15 27.05 4.50 9.26
C SER A 15 25.77 5.17 8.74
N SER A 16 25.87 6.22 7.93
CA SER A 16 24.72 7.01 7.47
C SER A 16 24.42 6.89 5.97
N CYS A 17 24.54 5.70 5.37
CA CYS A 17 23.92 5.46 4.07
C CYS A 17 23.78 3.99 3.69
N ILE A 18 23.31 3.14 4.60
CA ILE A 18 22.82 1.81 4.17
C ILE A 18 21.38 2.01 3.70
N LYS A 19 21.24 2.43 2.45
CA LYS A 19 19.97 2.29 1.73
C LYS A 19 19.81 0.78 1.52
N ASN A 20 18.96 0.13 2.31
CA ASN A 20 18.70 -1.29 2.15
C ASN A 20 18.41 -1.55 0.66
N PRO A 21 19.21 -2.39 -0.01
CA PRO A 21 18.96 -2.73 -1.39
C PRO A 21 17.56 -3.34 -1.45
N VAL A 22 16.71 -2.77 -2.30
CA VAL A 22 15.43 -3.39 -2.65
C VAL A 22 15.81 -4.73 -3.28
N ASP A 23 15.34 -5.81 -2.67
CA ASP A 23 15.71 -7.16 -3.07
C ASP A 23 15.34 -7.34 -4.55
N SER A 24 16.33 -7.59 -5.40
CA SER A 24 16.15 -7.65 -6.86
C SER A 24 15.31 -8.87 -7.31
N GLY A 25 14.87 -9.71 -6.37
CA GLY A 25 13.91 -10.79 -6.56
C GLY A 25 12.44 -10.36 -6.54
N ASP A 26 12.12 -9.09 -6.21
CA ASP A 26 10.74 -8.61 -6.12
C ASP A 26 10.15 -8.26 -7.49
N VAL A 27 9.79 -9.31 -8.26
CA VAL A 27 9.19 -9.19 -9.60
C VAL A 27 7.70 -8.82 -9.54
N ASN A 28 7.05 -8.83 -8.37
CA ASN A 28 5.64 -8.46 -8.28
C ASN A 28 5.47 -6.97 -8.63
N THR A 29 4.84 -6.72 -9.76
CA THR A 29 4.49 -5.36 -10.25
C THR A 29 3.06 -4.97 -9.90
N SER A 30 2.25 -5.93 -9.47
CA SER A 30 0.82 -5.74 -9.19
C SER A 30 0.34 -6.70 -8.11
N ILE A 31 -0.76 -6.34 -7.47
CA ILE A 31 -1.54 -7.21 -6.58
C ILE A 31 -2.96 -7.34 -7.16
N ASN A 32 -3.63 -8.47 -6.98
CA ASN A 32 -5.02 -8.61 -7.40
C ASN A 32 -5.97 -8.25 -6.25
N LEU A 33 -7.00 -7.45 -6.53
CA LEU A 33 -8.08 -7.09 -5.62
C LEU A 33 -9.36 -7.77 -6.09
N VAL A 34 -10.01 -8.48 -5.17
CA VAL A 34 -11.27 -9.19 -5.43
C VAL A 34 -12.30 -8.88 -4.34
N ASN A 35 -13.56 -8.99 -4.69
CA ASN A 35 -14.67 -8.99 -3.76
C ASN A 35 -15.23 -10.41 -3.62
N ASN A 36 -15.37 -10.87 -2.38
CA ASN A 36 -15.70 -12.27 -2.10
C ASN A 36 -17.19 -12.52 -1.84
N ASP A 37 -17.99 -11.47 -1.64
CA ASP A 37 -19.43 -11.58 -1.33
C ASP A 37 -20.30 -10.83 -2.33
N ILE A 38 -21.51 -11.34 -2.57
CA ILE A 38 -22.52 -10.68 -3.39
C ILE A 38 -23.33 -9.71 -2.51
N GLY A 39 -23.49 -8.46 -2.96
CA GLY A 39 -24.29 -7.44 -2.25
C GLY A 39 -23.62 -6.81 -1.03
N VAL A 40 -22.45 -7.31 -0.63
CA VAL A 40 -21.61 -6.76 0.44
C VAL A 40 -20.21 -6.53 -0.12
N VAL A 41 -19.53 -5.48 0.34
CA VAL A 41 -18.11 -5.27 0.02
C VAL A 41 -17.28 -6.01 1.06
N ARG A 42 -16.82 -7.20 0.69
CA ARG A 42 -15.82 -8.01 1.39
C ARG A 42 -14.61 -8.17 0.48
N LEU A 43 -13.71 -7.20 0.57
CA LEU A 43 -12.51 -7.15 -0.24
C LEU A 43 -11.42 -8.05 0.33
N SER A 44 -10.68 -8.68 -0.56
CA SER A 44 -9.37 -9.25 -0.26
C SER A 44 -8.40 -9.00 -1.40
N TRP A 45 -7.12 -8.97 -1.09
CA TRP A 45 -6.09 -8.80 -2.09
C TRP A 45 -4.92 -9.76 -1.88
N ASP A 46 -4.09 -9.92 -2.91
CA ASP A 46 -2.88 -10.73 -2.81
C ASP A 46 -1.99 -10.21 -1.69
N LYS A 47 -1.60 -11.12 -0.79
CA LYS A 47 -0.61 -10.81 0.24
C LYS A 47 0.74 -10.60 -0.43
N THR A 48 1.44 -9.55 0.00
CA THR A 48 2.82 -9.34 -0.44
C THR A 48 3.80 -10.15 0.41
N ASN A 49 4.84 -10.69 -0.22
CA ASN A 49 5.97 -11.34 0.46
C ASN A 49 7.21 -10.44 0.47
N ILE A 50 7.04 -9.16 0.11
CA ILE A 50 8.12 -8.18 0.00
C ILE A 50 8.60 -7.78 1.39
N SER A 51 9.88 -8.00 1.67
CA SER A 51 10.50 -7.72 2.97
C SER A 51 10.45 -6.23 3.36
N THR A 52 10.40 -5.33 2.38
CA THR A 52 10.30 -3.88 2.58
C THR A 52 8.87 -3.37 2.64
N PHE A 53 7.88 -4.25 2.77
CA PHE A 53 6.48 -3.86 2.99
C PHE A 53 6.36 -2.88 4.16
N LYS A 54 5.55 -1.84 3.94
CA LYS A 54 5.20 -0.85 4.97
C LYS A 54 3.73 -0.91 5.31
N GLU A 55 2.87 -0.87 4.30
CA GLU A 55 1.42 -0.85 4.50
C GLU A 55 0.63 -1.14 3.22
N TYR A 56 -0.59 -1.63 3.43
CA TYR A 56 -1.67 -1.54 2.45
C TYR A 56 -2.45 -0.24 2.65
N ILE A 57 -2.84 0.38 1.54
CA ILE A 57 -3.61 1.62 1.49
C ILE A 57 -4.84 1.35 0.63
N LEU A 58 -5.99 1.23 1.27
CA LEU A 58 -7.27 1.03 0.60
C LEU A 58 -7.88 2.38 0.28
N LEU A 59 -8.14 2.62 -1.00
CA LEU A 59 -8.86 3.78 -1.49
C LEU A 59 -10.30 3.42 -1.85
N SER A 60 -11.20 4.38 -1.67
CA SER A 60 -12.59 4.31 -2.11
C SER A 60 -13.04 5.63 -2.74
N SER A 61 -13.80 5.58 -3.83
CA SER A 61 -14.29 6.78 -4.53
C SER A 61 -15.60 6.50 -5.28
N PRO A 62 -16.53 7.47 -5.39
CA PRO A 62 -17.70 7.34 -6.27
C PRO A 62 -17.33 7.38 -7.77
N THR A 63 -16.10 7.78 -8.11
CA THR A 63 -15.55 7.84 -9.47
C THR A 63 -14.30 6.98 -9.61
N PRO A 64 -13.91 6.56 -10.85
CA PRO A 64 -12.73 5.74 -11.08
C PRO A 64 -11.46 6.33 -10.43
N ILE A 65 -10.68 5.47 -9.78
CA ILE A 65 -9.50 5.85 -9.01
C ILE A 65 -8.30 5.91 -9.96
N LYS A 66 -7.66 7.07 -10.01
CA LYS A 66 -6.44 7.28 -10.79
C LYS A 66 -5.29 6.42 -10.24
N ILE A 67 -4.36 6.08 -11.12
CA ILE A 67 -3.12 5.41 -10.72
C ILE A 67 -2.14 6.48 -10.21
N TYR A 68 -1.70 6.30 -8.97
CA TYR A 68 -0.65 7.11 -8.34
C TYR A 68 0.67 6.33 -8.34
N LYS A 69 1.77 7.01 -8.68
CA LYS A 69 3.10 6.39 -8.70
C LYS A 69 3.82 6.54 -7.36
N GLN A 70 3.47 7.58 -6.61
CA GLN A 70 4.09 7.91 -5.32
C GLN A 70 3.03 8.10 -4.25
N LEU A 71 3.40 7.79 -3.00
CA LEU A 71 2.50 7.90 -1.86
C LEU A 71 2.01 9.35 -1.64
N SER A 72 2.89 10.33 -1.86
CA SER A 72 2.60 11.76 -1.73
C SER A 72 1.54 12.28 -2.70
N GLU A 73 1.28 11.55 -3.79
CA GLU A 73 0.29 11.93 -4.80
C GLU A 73 -1.14 11.49 -4.40
N ILE A 74 -1.27 10.59 -3.43
CA ILE A 74 -2.56 10.01 -3.02
C ILE A 74 -3.35 11.04 -2.20
N PRO A 75 -4.53 11.49 -2.67
CA PRO A 75 -5.38 12.39 -1.89
C PRO A 75 -5.90 11.70 -0.63
N THR A 76 -5.73 12.35 0.53
CA THR A 76 -6.11 11.78 1.84
C THR A 76 -7.60 11.52 1.98
N ASN A 77 -8.44 12.29 1.29
CA ASN A 77 -9.89 12.13 1.28
C ASN A 77 -10.38 10.85 0.55
N LEU A 78 -9.52 10.20 -0.24
CA LEU A 78 -9.84 8.92 -0.88
C LEU A 78 -9.46 7.72 0.00
N ILE A 79 -8.65 7.92 1.04
CA ILE A 79 -8.14 6.84 1.89
C ILE A 79 -9.25 6.36 2.80
N LYS A 80 -9.69 5.12 2.58
CA LYS A 80 -10.66 4.44 3.44
C LYS A 80 -9.98 3.79 4.64
N LYS A 81 -8.82 3.16 4.42
CA LYS A 81 -8.08 2.44 5.46
C LYS A 81 -6.60 2.33 5.11
N ARG A 82 -5.76 2.33 6.15
CA ARG A 82 -4.35 1.97 6.11
C ARG A 82 -4.11 0.78 7.04
N ILE A 83 -3.31 -0.18 6.60
CA ILE A 83 -3.07 -1.45 7.29
C ILE A 83 -1.58 -1.74 7.24
N SER A 84 -0.92 -1.73 8.39
CA SER A 84 0.53 -1.98 8.51
C SER A 84 0.88 -3.44 8.78
N ASP A 85 -0.12 -4.30 9.02
CA ASP A 85 0.08 -5.74 9.14
C ASP A 85 0.02 -6.38 7.74
N VAL A 86 1.10 -7.07 7.36
CA VAL A 86 1.20 -7.76 6.06
C VAL A 86 0.23 -8.93 5.95
N GLU A 87 -0.16 -9.53 7.08
CA GLU A 87 -1.10 -10.64 7.15
C GLU A 87 -2.56 -10.19 7.00
N GLU A 88 -2.86 -8.91 7.25
CA GLU A 88 -4.21 -8.35 7.16
C GLU A 88 -4.52 -7.88 5.72
N ASN A 89 -4.80 -8.85 4.85
CA ASN A 89 -5.07 -8.62 3.42
C ASN A 89 -6.58 -8.61 3.06
N LYS A 90 -7.43 -8.22 4.01
CA LYS A 90 -8.90 -8.25 3.88
C LYS A 90 -9.53 -7.00 4.47
N PHE A 91 -10.65 -6.58 3.92
CA PHE A 91 -11.43 -5.46 4.42
C PHE A 91 -12.93 -5.68 4.19
N ILE A 92 -13.75 -5.33 5.17
CA ILE A 92 -15.21 -5.31 5.05
C ILE A 92 -15.66 -3.86 5.13
N ASP A 93 -16.34 -3.38 4.09
CA ASP A 93 -16.95 -2.05 4.14
C ASP A 93 -18.39 -2.17 4.66
N THR A 94 -18.60 -1.68 5.88
CA THR A 94 -19.92 -1.68 6.53
C THR A 94 -20.68 -0.38 6.36
N THR A 95 -20.14 0.59 5.62
CA THR A 95 -20.86 1.85 5.35
C THR A 95 -22.03 1.61 4.39
N ASN A 96 -23.09 2.42 4.43
CA ASN A 96 -24.18 2.30 3.46
C ASN A 96 -23.66 2.64 2.06
N LEU A 97 -23.38 1.60 1.28
CA LEU A 97 -22.67 1.75 0.01
C LEU A 97 -23.60 2.28 -1.07
N GLN A 98 -23.33 3.50 -1.51
CA GLN A 98 -23.58 3.88 -2.88
C GLN A 98 -22.55 3.18 -3.78
N SER A 99 -22.84 3.10 -5.08
CA SER A 99 -21.89 2.50 -6.03
C SER A 99 -20.52 3.18 -5.93
N THR A 100 -19.48 2.39 -5.67
CA THR A 100 -18.15 2.87 -5.25
C THR A 100 -17.05 2.05 -5.90
N TYR A 101 -15.99 2.72 -6.33
CA TYR A 101 -14.75 2.14 -6.81
C TYR A 101 -13.79 1.93 -5.65
N TYR A 102 -13.09 0.80 -5.66
CA TYR A 102 -12.07 0.42 -4.68
C TYR A 102 -10.77 0.06 -5.39
N ARG A 103 -9.65 0.43 -4.76
CA ARG A 103 -8.31 0.04 -5.21
C ARG A 103 -7.38 -0.04 -4.01
N VAL A 104 -6.47 -1.00 -4.02
CA VAL A 104 -5.44 -1.17 -3.00
C VAL A 104 -4.09 -0.78 -3.59
N PHE A 105 -3.35 0.01 -2.82
CA PHE A 105 -1.94 0.30 -3.05
C PHE A 105 -1.13 -0.37 -1.95
N VAL A 106 0.06 -0.86 -2.29
CA VAL A 106 1.00 -1.42 -1.32
C VAL A 106 2.24 -0.52 -1.32
N ASP A 107 2.52 0.12 -0.18
CA ASP A 107 3.78 0.82 -0.01
C ASP A 107 4.87 -0.18 0.40
N ILE A 108 5.90 -0.30 -0.45
CA ILE A 108 7.10 -1.11 -0.17
C ILE A 108 8.34 -0.24 0.04
N GLY A 109 8.14 1.05 0.33
CA GLY A 109 9.16 2.04 0.64
C GLY A 109 9.79 2.72 -0.57
N SER A 110 10.15 1.95 -1.61
CA SER A 110 10.78 2.50 -2.82
C SER A 110 9.79 2.86 -3.93
N ARG A 111 8.65 2.18 -3.96
CA ARG A 111 7.57 2.33 -4.95
C ARG A 111 6.25 1.85 -4.37
N LEU A 112 5.17 2.08 -5.12
CA LEU A 112 3.85 1.48 -4.85
C LEU A 112 3.62 0.28 -5.76
N LEU A 113 3.09 -0.82 -5.20
CA LEU A 113 2.36 -1.81 -5.98
C LEU A 113 0.90 -1.38 -6.07
N ILE A 114 0.27 -1.64 -7.21
CA ILE A 114 -1.07 -1.13 -7.50
C ILE A 114 -1.95 -2.31 -7.88
N SER A 115 -3.15 -2.38 -7.29
CA SER A 115 -4.14 -3.39 -7.68
C SER A 115 -4.90 -3.03 -8.94
N ASN A 116 -5.58 -4.01 -9.53
CA ASN A 116 -6.76 -3.72 -10.36
C ASN A 116 -7.79 -2.93 -9.54
N GLU A 117 -8.70 -2.26 -10.24
CA GLU A 117 -9.83 -1.59 -9.62
C GLU A 117 -11.02 -2.55 -9.52
N TYR A 118 -11.75 -2.42 -8.42
CA TYR A 118 -13.02 -3.10 -8.24
C TYR A 118 -14.15 -2.07 -8.16
N TYR A 119 -15.16 -2.22 -9.00
CA TYR A 119 -16.37 -1.40 -8.94
C TYR A 119 -17.49 -2.17 -8.25
N PHE A 120 -17.90 -1.69 -7.08
CA PHE A 120 -19.10 -2.17 -6.41
C PHE A 120 -20.30 -1.40 -6.93
N LYS A 121 -21.24 -2.10 -7.55
CA LYS A 121 -22.53 -1.54 -7.98
C LYS A 121 -23.58 -1.87 -6.93
N THR A 122 -24.14 -0.85 -6.29
CA THR A 122 -25.31 -1.05 -5.44
C THR A 122 -26.50 -1.39 -6.33
N SER A 123 -27.09 -2.56 -6.13
CA SER A 123 -28.36 -2.90 -6.74
C SER A 123 -29.44 -2.03 -6.10
N THR A 124 -29.98 -1.07 -6.85
CA THR A 124 -31.28 -0.48 -6.55
C THR A 124 -32.32 -1.60 -6.61
N PHE A 125 -32.61 -2.24 -5.49
CA PHE A 125 -33.88 -2.93 -5.32
C PHE A 125 -34.91 -1.80 -5.10
N PHE A 126 -35.63 -1.50 -6.18
CA PHE A 126 -36.89 -0.74 -6.11
C PHE A 126 -38.00 -1.67 -5.63
#